data_AF-A0AAW8W421-F1
#
_entry.id   AF-A0AAW8W421-F1
#
_cell.length_a   1.000
_cell.length_b   1.000
_cell.length_c   1.000
_cell.angle_alpha   90.00
_cell.angle_beta   90.00
_cell.angle_gamma   90.00
#
_symmetry.space_group_name_H-M   'P 1'
#
loop_
_entity.id
_entity.type
_entity.pdbx_description
1 polymer ?
#
loop_
_entity_poly.entity_id
_entity_poly.type
_entity_poly.pdbx_seq_one_letter_code
_entity_poly.pdbx_strand_id
1 'polypeptide(L)'
;MADTPKEKADEPKIDIPAADVEKAAKLILKPGYVTKHDLPKMADLSWATALNKAVTAHFLNDDDDHDPYVYFEQFDFAGGDIDSILFNMDIVKTREEALKTLGEQIGQKLVTPPEKMDLI
;
A
#
# COMPACT_ATOMS: atom_id res chain seq x y z
N MET A 1 -1.12 -28.20 29.53
CA MET A 1 -0.31 -26.98 29.69
C MET A 1 -0.65 -26.10 28.51
N ALA A 2 -1.22 -24.92 28.73
CA ALA A 2 -1.59 -24.01 27.66
C ALA A 2 -0.33 -23.36 27.09
N ASP A 3 -0.12 -23.48 25.78
CA ASP A 3 0.90 -22.73 25.06
C ASP A 3 0.64 -21.23 25.23
N THR A 4 1.53 -20.58 25.96
CA THR A 4 1.50 -19.13 26.17
C THR A 4 1.84 -18.44 24.85
N PRO A 5 1.11 -17.40 24.41
CA PRO A 5 1.48 -16.65 23.22
C PRO A 5 2.86 -16.04 23.42
N LYS A 6 3.79 -16.34 22.52
CA LYS A 6 5.07 -15.63 22.44
C LYS A 6 4.76 -14.13 22.32
N GLU A 7 5.20 -13.37 23.31
CA GLU A 7 5.34 -11.92 23.28
C GLU A 7 5.84 -11.51 21.89
N LYS A 8 5.03 -10.72 21.17
CA LYS A 8 5.53 -10.01 19.99
C LYS A 8 6.61 -9.08 20.53
N ALA A 9 7.87 -9.42 20.28
CA ALA A 9 8.99 -8.54 20.53
C ALA A 9 8.65 -7.17 19.92
N ASP A 10 8.88 -6.09 20.67
CA ASP A 10 8.66 -4.72 20.24
C ASP A 10 9.40 -4.48 18.91
N GLU A 11 8.67 -4.57 17.79
CA GLU A 11 9.16 -4.12 16.50
C GLU A 11 9.53 -2.63 16.64
N PRO A 12 10.70 -2.18 16.16
CA PRO A 12 11.07 -0.78 16.23
C PRO A 12 9.95 0.06 15.60
N LYS A 13 9.33 0.92 16.41
CA LYS A 13 8.22 1.76 15.99
C LYS A 13 8.76 2.81 15.01
N ILE A 14 8.45 2.64 13.73
CA ILE A 14 8.75 3.65 12.71
C ILE A 14 7.71 4.76 12.88
N ASP A 15 8.14 5.91 13.38
CA ASP A 15 7.29 7.09 13.47
C ASP A 15 7.20 7.78 12.10
N ILE A 16 5.96 7.90 11.61
CA ILE A 16 5.66 8.57 10.34
C ILE A 16 5.38 10.05 10.62
N PRO A 17 6.05 10.98 9.92
CA PRO A 17 5.75 12.41 10.07
C PRO A 17 4.29 12.71 9.79
N ALA A 18 3.64 13.53 10.62
CA ALA A 18 2.24 13.92 10.44
C ALA A 18 1.96 14.49 9.04
N ALA A 19 2.90 15.27 8.49
CA ALA A 19 2.79 15.80 7.13
C ALA A 19 2.73 14.71 6.05
N ASP A 20 3.44 13.59 6.22
CA ASP A 20 3.39 12.46 5.31
C ASP A 20 2.04 11.72 5.43
N VAL A 21 1.51 11.59 6.65
CA VAL A 21 0.17 11.01 6.93
C VAL A 21 -0.92 11.86 6.27
N GLU A 22 -0.93 13.18 6.50
CA GLU A 22 -1.92 14.08 5.92
C GLU A 22 -1.85 14.09 4.39
N LYS A 23 -0.64 14.07 3.83
CA LYS A 23 -0.46 13.99 2.37
C LYS A 23 -1.03 12.69 1.83
N ALA A 24 -0.71 11.56 2.46
CA ALA A 24 -1.22 10.26 2.06
C ALA A 24 -2.75 10.17 2.21
N ALA A 25 -3.32 10.65 3.30
CA ALA A 25 -4.77 10.68 3.52
C ALA A 25 -5.51 11.45 2.41
N LYS A 26 -5.02 12.65 2.05
CA LYS A 26 -5.58 13.43 0.93
C LYS A 26 -5.53 12.66 -0.39
N LEU A 27 -4.42 11.99 -0.67
CA LEU A 27 -4.25 11.19 -1.89
C LEU A 27 -5.12 9.92 -1.90
N ILE A 28 -5.37 9.31 -0.74
CA ILE A 28 -6.30 8.17 -0.57
C ILE A 28 -7.76 8.59 -0.84
N LEU A 29 -8.15 9.82 -0.47
CA LEU A 29 -9.48 10.34 -0.82
C LEU A 29 -9.55 10.76 -2.29
N LYS A 30 -8.46 11.32 -2.84
CA LYS A 30 -8.32 11.65 -4.27
C LYS A 30 -6.85 11.86 -4.63
N PRO A 31 -6.27 11.09 -5.58
CA PRO A 31 -6.94 10.30 -6.63
C PRO A 31 -7.39 8.89 -6.24
N GLY A 32 -7.17 8.45 -5.00
CA GLY A 32 -7.53 7.09 -4.54
C GLY A 32 -6.33 6.20 -4.23
N TYR A 33 -5.10 6.70 -4.30
CA TYR A 33 -3.90 5.89 -4.08
C TYR A 33 -2.67 6.73 -3.70
N VAL A 34 -1.67 6.08 -3.15
CA VAL A 34 -0.34 6.63 -2.82
C VAL A 34 0.73 5.64 -3.24
N THR A 35 1.79 6.12 -3.88
CA THR A 35 2.94 5.31 -4.30
C THR A 35 4.26 5.95 -3.88
N LYS A 36 5.38 5.25 -4.16
CA LYS A 36 6.73 5.84 -4.00
C LYS A 36 6.98 7.09 -4.84
N HIS A 37 6.19 7.34 -5.89
CA HIS A 37 6.29 8.59 -6.65
C HIS A 37 5.85 9.79 -5.80
N ASP A 38 4.81 9.61 -4.98
CA ASP A 38 4.29 10.63 -4.08
C ASP A 38 5.12 10.76 -2.81
N LEU A 39 5.56 9.62 -2.26
CA LEU A 39 6.34 9.52 -1.04
C LEU A 39 7.51 8.55 -1.26
N PRO A 40 8.71 9.04 -1.65
CA PRO A 40 9.86 8.19 -2.00
C PRO A 40 10.26 7.15 -0.95
N LYS A 41 9.98 7.42 0.33
CA LYS A 41 10.24 6.48 1.43
C LYS A 41 9.39 5.21 1.36
N MET A 42 8.31 5.17 0.59
CA MET A 42 7.52 3.96 0.35
C MET A 42 8.30 2.86 -0.40
N ALA A 43 9.49 3.17 -0.95
CA ALA A 43 10.41 2.15 -1.44
C ALA A 43 10.93 1.23 -0.32
N ASP A 44 10.88 1.67 0.94
CA ASP A 44 11.13 0.83 2.11
C ASP A 44 9.82 0.21 2.61
N LEU A 45 9.75 -1.13 2.61
CA LEU A 45 8.56 -1.87 3.00
C LEU A 45 8.12 -1.59 4.44
N SER A 46 9.07 -1.52 5.37
CA SER A 46 8.75 -1.26 6.78
C SER A 46 8.15 0.14 6.96
N TRP A 47 8.71 1.13 6.26
CA TRP A 47 8.17 2.48 6.23
C TRP A 47 6.80 2.56 5.57
N ALA A 48 6.59 1.91 4.42
CA ALA A 48 5.29 1.88 3.74
C ALA A 48 4.20 1.19 4.60
N THR A 49 4.57 0.12 5.31
CA THR A 49 3.68 -0.58 6.25
C THR A 49 3.31 0.33 7.43
N ALA A 50 4.27 1.07 7.96
CA ALA A 50 4.03 2.03 9.03
C ALA A 50 3.16 3.21 8.56
N LEU A 51 3.36 3.71 7.34
CA LEU A 51 2.48 4.70 6.71
C LEU A 51 1.04 4.19 6.62
N ASN A 52 0.82 2.96 6.16
CA ASN A 52 -0.52 2.38 6.08
C ASN A 52 -1.22 2.37 7.44
N LYS A 53 -0.53 1.90 8.48
CA LYS A 53 -1.08 1.92 9.85
C LYS A 53 -1.42 3.33 10.32
N ALA A 54 -0.56 4.31 10.03
CA ALA A 54 -0.77 5.70 10.43
C ALA A 54 -1.95 6.35 9.67
N VAL A 55 -2.10 6.09 8.37
CA VAL A 55 -3.21 6.62 7.55
C VAL A 55 -4.54 5.98 7.95
N THR A 56 -4.57 4.66 8.17
CA THR A 56 -5.79 4.00 8.68
C THR A 56 -6.17 4.55 10.05
N ALA A 57 -5.19 4.77 10.94
CA ALA A 57 -5.46 5.38 12.25
C ALA A 57 -5.96 6.83 12.13
N HIS A 58 -5.47 7.61 11.17
CA HIS A 58 -5.94 8.96 10.92
C HIS A 58 -7.43 8.98 10.55
N PHE A 59 -7.86 8.14 9.59
CA PHE A 59 -9.29 8.05 9.23
C PHE A 59 -10.17 7.53 10.38
N LEU A 60 -9.65 6.64 11.22
CA LEU A 60 -10.41 6.10 12.36
C LEU A 60 -10.57 7.08 13.53
N ASN A 61 -9.61 8.00 13.74
CA ASN A 61 -9.53 8.78 14.98
C ASN A 61 -9.56 10.30 14.79
N ASP A 62 -9.21 10.79 13.60
CA ASP A 62 -9.00 12.22 13.35
C ASP A 62 -9.87 12.79 12.20
N ASP A 63 -10.57 11.93 11.44
CA ASP A 63 -11.39 12.31 10.28
C ASP A 63 -12.76 11.62 10.31
N ASP A 64 -13.70 12.18 11.09
CA ASP A 64 -15.06 11.65 11.24
C ASP A 64 -15.90 11.74 9.94
N ASP A 65 -15.46 12.51 8.95
CA ASP A 65 -16.19 12.76 7.70
C ASP A 65 -15.90 11.70 6.62
N HIS A 66 -14.81 10.93 6.77
CA HIS A 66 -14.37 9.97 5.76
C HIS A 66 -14.05 8.60 6.34
N ASP A 67 -14.63 7.55 5.75
CA ASP A 67 -14.35 6.15 6.09
C ASP A 67 -13.94 5.35 4.83
N PRO A 68 -12.77 5.66 4.21
CA PRO A 68 -12.34 5.00 2.98
C PRO A 68 -11.89 3.57 3.26
N TYR A 69 -12.20 2.65 2.33
CA TYR A 69 -11.71 1.28 2.43
C TYR A 69 -10.25 1.16 1.95
N VAL A 70 -9.30 1.49 2.85
CA VAL A 70 -7.85 1.53 2.54
C VAL A 70 -7.20 0.14 2.56
N TYR A 71 -6.44 -0.16 1.51
CA TYR A 71 -5.66 -1.38 1.37
C TYR A 71 -4.19 -1.09 1.10
N PHE A 72 -3.32 -2.00 1.55
CA PHE A 72 -1.88 -1.98 1.29
C PHE A 72 -1.48 -3.28 0.60
N GLU A 73 -0.76 -3.16 -0.51
CA GLU A 73 -0.34 -4.32 -1.29
C GLU A 73 1.07 -4.11 -1.86
N GLN A 74 1.81 -5.20 -2.01
CA GLN A 74 3.05 -5.26 -2.79
C GLN A 74 2.83 -6.03 -4.08
N PHE A 75 3.46 -5.56 -5.15
CA PHE A 75 3.42 -6.21 -6.44
C PHE A 75 4.81 -6.46 -7.00
N ASP A 76 4.98 -7.64 -7.59
CA ASP A 76 6.16 -7.99 -8.36
C ASP A 76 6.03 -7.48 -9.80
N PHE A 77 7.09 -6.84 -10.30
CA PHE A 77 7.19 -6.33 -11.66
C PHE A 77 8.26 -7.08 -12.47
N ALA A 78 8.21 -6.92 -13.79
CA ALA A 78 9.17 -7.55 -14.68
C ALA A 78 10.59 -7.07 -14.35
N GLY A 79 11.53 -8.01 -14.17
CA GLY A 79 12.89 -7.70 -13.71
C GLY A 79 13.14 -7.99 -12.23
N GLY A 80 12.11 -8.36 -11.47
CA GLY A 80 12.22 -8.73 -10.06
C GLY A 80 12.09 -7.55 -9.10
N ASP A 81 11.71 -6.38 -9.61
CA ASP A 81 11.41 -5.22 -8.78
C ASP A 81 10.08 -5.43 -8.03
N ILE A 82 10.07 -5.10 -6.74
CA ILE A 82 8.89 -5.19 -5.88
C ILE A 82 8.56 -3.80 -5.39
N ASP A 83 7.32 -3.38 -5.55
CA ASP A 83 6.87 -2.05 -5.13
C ASP A 83 5.53 -2.08 -4.41
N SER A 84 5.32 -1.07 -3.57
CA SER A 84 4.17 -0.93 -2.69
C SER A 84 3.19 0.14 -3.16
N ILE A 85 1.90 -0.11 -2.95
CA ILE A 85 0.82 0.86 -3.13
C ILE A 85 -0.10 0.83 -1.90
N LEU A 86 -0.53 2.00 -1.45
CA LEU A 86 -1.71 2.15 -0.60
C LEU A 86 -2.85 2.66 -1.49
N PHE A 87 -4.04 2.08 -1.42
CA PHE A 87 -5.16 2.50 -2.26
C PHE A 87 -6.51 2.38 -1.57
N ASN A 88 -7.43 3.25 -1.96
CA ASN A 88 -8.81 3.27 -1.53
C ASN A 88 -9.65 2.42 -2.48
N MET A 89 -10.21 1.33 -1.98
CA MET A 89 -11.06 0.42 -2.76
C MET A 89 -12.40 1.02 -3.18
N ASP A 90 -12.84 2.15 -2.61
CA ASP A 90 -14.01 2.87 -3.09
C ASP A 90 -13.76 3.55 -4.44
N ILE A 91 -12.49 3.80 -4.76
CA ILE A 91 -12.04 4.49 -5.97
C ILE A 91 -11.29 3.54 -6.90
N VAL A 92 -10.22 2.90 -6.42
CA VAL A 92 -9.43 1.87 -7.12
C VAL A 92 -9.97 0.50 -6.70
N LYS A 93 -10.97 0.00 -7.44
CA LYS A 93 -11.89 -1.01 -6.91
C LYS A 93 -11.32 -2.42 -6.85
N THR A 94 -10.19 -2.66 -7.50
CA THR A 94 -9.64 -4.00 -7.65
C THR A 94 -8.13 -4.02 -7.47
N ARG A 95 -7.62 -5.16 -7.02
CA ARG A 95 -6.18 -5.43 -6.94
C ARG A 95 -5.49 -5.29 -8.31
N GLU A 96 -6.15 -5.69 -9.39
CA GLU A 96 -5.62 -5.55 -10.76
C GLU A 96 -5.51 -4.08 -11.19
N GLU A 97 -6.51 -3.27 -10.86
CA GLU A 97 -6.47 -1.81 -11.10
C GLU A 97 -5.37 -1.14 -10.27
N ALA A 98 -5.18 -1.55 -9.02
CA ALA A 98 -4.08 -1.08 -8.17
C ALA A 98 -2.70 -1.46 -8.75
N LEU A 99 -2.53 -2.70 -9.22
CA LEU A 99 -1.32 -3.16 -9.90
C LEU A 99 -1.01 -2.31 -11.13
N LYS A 100 -2.02 -2.12 -12.00
CA LYS A 100 -1.87 -1.31 -13.22
C LYS A 100 -1.52 0.14 -12.87
N THR A 101 -2.23 0.73 -11.91
CA THR A 101 -2.00 2.10 -11.43
C THR A 101 -0.58 2.25 -10.89
N LEU A 102 -0.13 1.32 -10.05
CA LEU A 102 1.22 1.34 -9.51
C LEU A 102 2.23 1.29 -10.67
N GLY A 103 2.11 0.31 -11.57
CA GLY A 103 3.00 0.15 -12.72
C GLY A 103 3.10 1.41 -13.59
N GLU A 104 1.97 2.07 -13.88
CA GLU A 104 1.93 3.33 -14.61
C GLU A 104 2.67 4.46 -13.88
N GLN A 105 2.50 4.59 -12.55
CA GLN A 105 3.14 5.65 -11.76
C GLN A 105 4.65 5.48 -11.62
N ILE A 106 5.13 4.24 -11.57
CA ILE A 106 6.56 3.95 -11.36
C ILE A 106 7.29 3.58 -12.66
N GLY A 107 6.59 3.62 -13.80
CA GLY A 107 7.14 3.30 -15.13
C GLY A 107 7.53 1.83 -15.31
N GLN A 108 6.97 0.93 -14.51
CA GLN A 108 7.29 -0.49 -14.54
C GLN A 108 6.39 -1.25 -15.50
N LYS A 109 6.96 -2.26 -16.18
CA LYS A 109 6.18 -3.18 -17.01
C LYS A 109 5.59 -4.27 -16.12
N LEU A 110 4.29 -4.49 -16.26
CA LEU A 110 3.62 -5.63 -15.64
C LEU A 110 4.26 -6.93 -16.12
N VAL A 111 4.43 -7.90 -15.21
CA VAL A 111 4.69 -9.29 -15.62
C VAL A 111 3.41 -9.76 -16.30
N THR A 112 3.38 -9.75 -17.64
CA THR A 112 2.36 -10.52 -18.36
C THR A 112 2.53 -11.97 -17.94
N PRO A 113 1.48 -12.65 -17.43
CA PRO A 113 1.52 -14.10 -17.35
C PRO A 113 1.90 -14.63 -18.74
N PRO A 114 2.67 -15.73 -18.85
CA PRO A 114 2.81 -16.38 -20.15
C PRO A 114 1.40 -16.57 -20.72
N GLU A 115 1.19 -16.18 -21.99
CA GLU A 115 -0.05 -16.51 -22.70
C GLU A 115 -0.37 -17.96 -22.37
N LYS A 116 -1.62 -18.22 -21.96
CA LYS A 116 -2.09 -19.57 -21.66
C LYS A 116 -1.50 -20.50 -22.71
N MET A 117 -0.58 -21.37 -22.32
CA MET A 117 -0.14 -22.42 -23.23
C MET A 117 -1.38 -23.24 -23.51
N ASP A 118 -1.94 -23.06 -24.70
CA ASP A 118 -2.94 -23.97 -25.23
C ASP A 118 -2.32 -25.36 -25.15
N LEU A 119 -2.80 -26.13 -24.18
CA LEU A 119 -2.49 -27.55 -24.04
C LEU A 119 -3.06 -28.22 -25.29
N ILE A 120 -2.16 -28.48 -26.24
CA ILE A 120 -2.39 -29.27 -27.45
C ILE A 120 -2.71 -30.72 -27.06
#